data_AF-A0A2C6L209-F1
#
_entry.id   AF-A0A2C6L209-F1
#
_cell.length_a   1.000
_cell.length_b   1.000
_cell.length_c   1.000
_cell.angle_alpha   90.00
_cell.angle_beta   90.00
_cell.angle_gamma   90.00
#
_symmetry.space_group_name_H-M   'P 1'
#
loop_
_entity.id
_entity.type
_entity.pdbx_description
1 polymer ?
#
loop_
_entity_poly.entity_id
_entity_poly.type
_entity_poly.pdbx_seq_one_letter_code
_entity_poly.pdbx_strand_id
1 'polypeptide(L)'
;MDLLLVLPADAMCNFKKTNYVARYDNGRKRWMCFSPDDISIEGQSFCSDNCGGPVQCAGGVTEGEIPAYTVYIIQHPDIAEAFAALHPCKHPDEICVPSSVNPPKCVKSRPPASVHRLSDQQRALDSYCQTLTDQLCREGKQTKNCYELWVARRDASQEGEPPAWACYPASFLDLSDMSTCLDGCSNQVPCAGAPKSFPDFCVMQPELKAIAENPNFCSPFQRAANEYCKKKQGAASVARRHTKSDDWACFPADELPPPGWTGCADNCGNFSFCTGSLAEVVSAATAPGVQPDPGVATAVKSVPAPCLEGEECTATGLNPLYCSHTRPNPQPKPLPNAVLREALGCGGMQQ
;
A
#
# COMPACT_ATOMS: atom_id res chain seq x y z
N MET A 1 -5.85 -32.87 3.26
CA MET A 1 -6.54 -32.18 2.15
C MET A 1 -7.80 -31.58 2.76
N ASP A 2 -7.66 -30.44 3.44
CA ASP A 2 -8.78 -29.82 4.16
C ASP A 2 -9.46 -28.78 3.27
N LEU A 3 -10.69 -29.13 2.90
CA LEU A 3 -11.52 -28.55 1.86
C LEU A 3 -12.34 -27.34 2.38
N LEU A 4 -11.72 -26.38 3.08
CA LEU A 4 -12.45 -25.35 3.84
C LEU A 4 -12.10 -23.89 3.53
N LEU A 5 -11.49 -23.59 2.38
CA LEU A 5 -11.01 -22.24 2.00
C LEU A 5 -11.83 -21.54 0.87
N VAL A 6 -13.16 -21.72 0.76
CA VAL A 6 -13.95 -20.96 -0.26
C VAL A 6 -15.45 -20.77 0.04
N LEU A 7 -15.92 -20.96 1.28
CA LEU A 7 -17.37 -21.06 1.57
C LEU A 7 -18.28 -19.94 1.01
N PRO A 8 -17.92 -18.63 1.07
CA PRO A 8 -18.83 -17.55 0.66
C PRO A 8 -18.85 -17.36 -0.85
N ALA A 9 -17.68 -17.36 -1.48
CA ALA A 9 -17.54 -17.18 -2.92
C ALA A 9 -18.08 -18.41 -3.68
N ASP A 10 -17.80 -19.63 -3.18
CA ASP A 10 -18.41 -20.85 -3.72
C ASP A 10 -19.91 -20.84 -3.52
N ALA A 11 -20.44 -20.36 -2.39
CA ALA A 11 -21.88 -20.23 -2.19
C ALA A 11 -22.52 -19.28 -3.22
N MET A 12 -21.86 -18.16 -3.55
CA MET A 12 -22.33 -17.25 -4.59
C MET A 12 -22.32 -17.89 -5.99
N CYS A 13 -21.29 -18.67 -6.31
CA CYS A 13 -21.25 -19.44 -7.55
C CYS A 13 -22.36 -20.50 -7.59
N ASN A 14 -22.54 -21.23 -6.49
CA ASN A 14 -23.58 -22.24 -6.32
C ASN A 14 -25.00 -21.69 -6.37
N PHE A 15 -25.21 -20.43 -5.95
CA PHE A 15 -26.51 -19.76 -6.04
C PHE A 15 -26.96 -19.56 -7.49
N LYS A 16 -26.02 -19.35 -8.42
CA LYS A 16 -26.32 -19.16 -9.85
C LYS A 16 -26.31 -20.46 -10.63
N LYS A 17 -25.39 -21.38 -10.31
CA LYS A 17 -25.30 -22.72 -10.91
C LYS A 17 -24.73 -23.71 -9.89
N THR A 18 -25.43 -24.82 -9.69
CA THR A 18 -25.01 -25.89 -8.78
C THR A 18 -23.64 -26.46 -9.15
N ASN A 19 -22.82 -26.72 -8.14
CA ASN A 19 -21.46 -27.29 -8.19
C ASN A 19 -20.38 -26.38 -8.79
N TYR A 20 -20.64 -25.10 -9.03
CA TYR A 20 -19.59 -24.17 -9.46
C TYR A 20 -18.72 -23.74 -8.29
N VAL A 21 -17.44 -23.53 -8.57
CA VAL A 21 -16.43 -23.07 -7.61
C VAL A 21 -15.89 -21.70 -8.00
N ALA A 22 -15.63 -20.87 -6.99
CA ALA A 22 -15.09 -19.54 -7.15
C ALA A 22 -13.57 -19.55 -7.11
N ARG A 23 -12.98 -18.76 -7.98
CA ARG A 23 -11.54 -18.49 -8.02
C ARG A 23 -11.28 -17.02 -8.29
N TYR A 24 -10.28 -16.47 -7.61
CA TYR A 24 -9.88 -15.08 -7.77
C TYR A 24 -8.81 -14.96 -8.85
N ASP A 25 -9.12 -14.17 -9.88
CA ASP A 25 -8.18 -13.78 -10.93
C ASP A 25 -7.40 -12.56 -10.46
N ASN A 26 -6.14 -12.76 -10.05
CA ASN A 26 -5.29 -11.68 -9.60
C ASN A 26 -4.92 -10.70 -10.74
N GLY A 27 -4.82 -11.18 -11.98
CA GLY A 27 -4.51 -10.35 -13.15
C GLY A 27 -5.63 -9.39 -13.50
N ARG A 28 -6.89 -9.82 -13.33
CA ARG A 28 -8.10 -9.02 -13.62
C ARG A 28 -8.79 -8.47 -12.38
N LYS A 29 -8.25 -8.74 -11.19
CA LYS A 29 -8.75 -8.32 -9.87
C LYS A 29 -10.24 -8.62 -9.67
N ARG A 30 -10.68 -9.84 -9.98
CA ARG A 30 -12.10 -10.22 -9.92
C ARG A 30 -12.31 -11.69 -9.58
N TRP A 31 -13.47 -11.99 -8.98
CA TRP A 31 -13.90 -13.36 -8.71
C TRP A 31 -14.65 -13.95 -9.90
N MET A 32 -14.33 -15.21 -10.19
CA MET A 32 -14.84 -15.92 -11.34
C MET A 32 -15.34 -17.30 -10.90
N CYS A 33 -16.51 -17.68 -11.38
CA CYS A 33 -17.10 -18.99 -11.15
C CYS A 33 -16.77 -19.93 -12.31
N PHE A 34 -16.31 -21.12 -11.95
CA PHE A 34 -15.88 -22.15 -12.87
C PHE A 34 -16.66 -23.44 -12.61
N SER A 35 -16.89 -24.22 -13.67
CA SER A 35 -17.19 -25.62 -13.49
C SER A 35 -15.93 -26.32 -12.94
N PRO A 36 -16.04 -27.24 -11.97
CA PRO A 36 -14.91 -28.07 -11.55
C PRO A 36 -14.26 -28.83 -12.72
N ASP A 37 -15.03 -29.17 -13.75
CA ASP A 37 -14.56 -29.84 -14.96
C ASP A 37 -13.64 -28.96 -15.84
N ASP A 38 -13.74 -27.63 -15.70
CA ASP A 38 -12.94 -26.64 -16.45
C ASP A 38 -11.65 -26.24 -15.70
N ILE A 39 -11.38 -26.88 -14.57
CA ILE A 39 -10.27 -26.55 -13.68
C ILE A 39 -9.31 -27.73 -13.59
N SER A 40 -8.04 -27.48 -13.90
CA SER A 40 -6.97 -28.45 -13.65
C SER A 40 -6.55 -28.39 -12.19
N ILE A 41 -6.46 -29.55 -11.51
CA ILE A 41 -5.90 -29.68 -10.15
C ILE A 41 -4.48 -29.11 -10.08
N GLU A 42 -3.70 -29.26 -11.15
CA GLU A 42 -2.33 -28.74 -11.26
C GLU A 42 -2.29 -27.25 -11.63
N GLY A 43 -3.43 -26.69 -12.06
CA GLY A 43 -3.58 -25.27 -12.33
C GLY A 43 -3.47 -24.45 -11.05
N GLN A 44 -2.80 -23.30 -11.15
CA GLN A 44 -2.66 -22.37 -10.04
C GLN A 44 -3.80 -21.35 -10.06
N SER A 45 -4.42 -21.13 -8.91
CA SER A 45 -5.41 -20.09 -8.73
C SER A 45 -5.42 -19.54 -7.31
N PHE A 46 -6.28 -18.56 -7.06
CA PHE A 46 -6.48 -17.98 -5.74
C PHE A 46 -7.88 -18.31 -5.23
N CYS A 47 -7.95 -18.76 -3.99
CA CYS A 47 -9.15 -18.97 -3.19
C CYS A 47 -9.23 -17.89 -2.11
N SER A 48 -10.18 -18.01 -1.18
CA SER A 48 -10.31 -17.08 -0.07
C SER A 48 -9.90 -17.74 1.24
N ASP A 49 -9.08 -17.07 2.05
CA ASP A 49 -8.88 -17.52 3.41
C ASP A 49 -10.15 -17.33 4.27
N ASN A 50 -10.13 -17.88 5.48
CA ASN A 50 -11.22 -17.74 6.44
C ASN A 50 -11.39 -16.33 7.03
N CYS A 51 -10.64 -15.34 6.52
CA CYS A 51 -10.80 -13.91 6.77
C CYS A 51 -11.24 -13.12 5.53
N GLY A 52 -11.45 -13.76 4.38
CA GLY A 52 -11.85 -13.11 3.13
C GLY A 52 -10.70 -12.66 2.24
N GLY A 53 -9.44 -12.88 2.65
CA GLY A 53 -8.24 -12.53 1.88
C GLY A 53 -7.96 -13.53 0.75
N PRO A 54 -7.30 -13.13 -0.36
CA PRO A 54 -6.91 -14.06 -1.41
C PRO A 54 -5.74 -14.94 -0.96
N VAL A 55 -5.86 -16.26 -1.11
CA VAL A 55 -4.80 -17.25 -0.80
C VAL A 55 -4.60 -18.20 -1.97
N GLN A 56 -3.38 -18.61 -2.28
CA GLN A 56 -3.14 -19.61 -3.32
C GLN A 56 -3.83 -20.94 -2.97
N CYS A 57 -4.43 -21.57 -3.97
CA CYS A 57 -5.07 -22.87 -3.83
C CYS A 57 -4.95 -23.71 -5.09
N ALA A 58 -5.11 -25.03 -4.91
CA ALA A 58 -5.17 -25.98 -6.00
C ALA A 58 -6.46 -25.80 -6.82
N GLY A 59 -6.35 -26.09 -8.11
CA GLY A 59 -7.46 -25.91 -9.03
C GLY A 59 -7.45 -24.53 -9.66
N GLY A 60 -6.85 -24.42 -10.84
CA GLY A 60 -6.86 -23.22 -11.67
C GLY A 60 -6.93 -23.52 -13.17
N VAL A 61 -6.96 -22.47 -13.97
CA VAL A 61 -6.87 -22.58 -15.43
C VAL A 61 -5.39 -22.65 -15.81
N THR A 62 -5.03 -23.59 -16.67
CA THR A 62 -3.67 -23.73 -17.19
C THR A 62 -3.27 -22.50 -18.01
N GLU A 63 -2.01 -22.08 -17.94
CA GLU A 63 -1.53 -20.91 -18.68
C GLU A 63 -1.71 -21.11 -20.20
N GLY A 64 -2.46 -20.21 -20.85
CA GLY A 64 -2.79 -20.30 -22.28
C GLY A 64 -4.14 -20.93 -22.61
N GLU A 65 -4.81 -21.56 -21.64
CA GLU A 65 -6.19 -22.04 -21.81
C GLU A 65 -7.17 -20.94 -21.38
N ILE A 66 -8.14 -20.63 -22.24
CA ILE A 66 -9.34 -19.87 -21.86
C ILE A 66 -10.45 -20.93 -21.83
N PRO A 67 -11.25 -21.03 -20.74
CA PRO A 67 -12.35 -22.00 -20.70
C PRO A 67 -13.25 -21.77 -21.91
N ALA A 68 -13.44 -22.80 -22.72
CA ALA A 68 -14.23 -22.72 -23.94
C ALA A 68 -15.69 -22.35 -23.66
N TYR A 69 -16.20 -22.69 -22.47
CA TYR A 69 -17.59 -22.44 -22.07
C TYR A 69 -17.67 -22.06 -20.58
N THR A 70 -18.30 -20.92 -20.30
CA THR A 70 -18.79 -20.45 -18.98
C THR A 70 -17.80 -20.06 -17.88
N VAL A 71 -17.23 -18.86 -18.01
CA VAL A 71 -16.84 -18.05 -16.85
C VAL A 71 -18.01 -17.15 -16.46
N TYR A 72 -18.63 -17.37 -15.30
CA TYR A 72 -19.52 -16.37 -14.72
C TYR A 72 -18.70 -15.43 -13.84
N ILE A 73 -18.73 -14.13 -14.13
CA ILE A 73 -18.03 -13.13 -13.34
C ILE A 73 -18.95 -12.71 -12.20
N ILE A 74 -18.49 -12.85 -10.97
CA ILE A 74 -19.17 -12.28 -9.81
C ILE A 74 -18.91 -10.77 -9.82
N GLN A 75 -19.96 -9.96 -9.71
CA GLN A 75 -19.80 -8.51 -9.60
C GLN A 75 -19.06 -8.18 -8.30
N HIS A 76 -18.07 -7.27 -8.38
CA HIS A 76 -17.24 -6.89 -7.24
C HIS A 76 -18.01 -6.39 -5.99
N PRO A 77 -19.12 -5.64 -6.08
CA PRO A 77 -19.89 -5.25 -4.88
C PRO A 77 -20.48 -6.46 -4.14
N ASP A 78 -21.03 -7.45 -4.87
CA ASP A 78 -21.72 -8.60 -4.27
C ASP A 78 -20.76 -9.46 -3.42
N ILE A 79 -19.51 -9.59 -3.85
CA ILE A 79 -18.51 -10.39 -3.13
C ILE A 79 -17.94 -9.64 -1.92
N ALA A 80 -17.79 -8.31 -2.02
CA ALA A 80 -17.37 -7.49 -0.89
C ALA A 80 -18.43 -7.50 0.22
N GLU A 81 -19.71 -7.44 -0.15
CA GLU A 81 -20.83 -7.56 0.77
C GLU A 81 -20.92 -8.98 1.37
N ALA A 82 -20.73 -10.03 0.56
CA ALA A 82 -20.68 -11.41 1.04
C ALA A 82 -19.55 -11.63 2.06
N PHE A 83 -18.36 -11.07 1.82
CA PHE A 83 -17.26 -11.12 2.78
C PHE A 83 -17.51 -10.26 4.02
N ALA A 84 -18.11 -9.08 3.87
CA ALA A 84 -18.49 -8.23 5.00
C ALA A 84 -19.56 -8.91 5.89
N ALA A 85 -20.49 -9.64 5.30
CA ALA A 85 -21.56 -10.33 6.02
C ALA A 85 -21.06 -11.48 6.92
N LEU A 86 -19.92 -12.10 6.59
CA LEU A 86 -19.39 -13.25 7.34
C LEU A 86 -19.03 -12.91 8.78
N HIS A 87 -18.76 -11.63 9.10
CA HIS A 87 -18.29 -11.16 10.41
C HIS A 87 -17.45 -12.23 11.13
N PRO A 88 -16.27 -12.62 10.58
CA PRO A 88 -15.54 -13.79 11.06
C PRO A 88 -15.14 -13.67 12.53
N CYS A 89 -15.01 -12.43 13.00
CA CYS A 89 -14.84 -12.07 14.40
C CYS A 89 -16.08 -11.33 14.91
N LYS A 90 -16.49 -11.68 16.13
CA LYS A 90 -17.78 -11.25 16.70
C LYS A 90 -17.72 -9.83 17.26
N HIS A 91 -16.55 -9.38 17.65
CA HIS A 91 -16.37 -8.06 18.26
C HIS A 91 -15.72 -7.08 17.27
N PRO A 92 -16.19 -5.82 17.20
CA PRO A 92 -15.65 -4.82 16.28
C PRO A 92 -14.21 -4.41 16.58
N ASP A 93 -13.72 -4.72 17.78
CA ASP A 93 -12.33 -4.54 18.18
C ASP A 93 -11.46 -5.77 17.90
N GLU A 94 -11.92 -6.78 17.15
CA GLU A 94 -11.12 -7.96 16.80
C GLU A 94 -10.66 -7.93 15.34
N ILE A 95 -9.40 -8.31 15.12
CA ILE A 95 -8.82 -8.52 13.81
C ILE A 95 -8.86 -10.01 13.48
N CYS A 96 -9.32 -10.31 12.27
CA CYS A 96 -9.29 -11.67 11.75
C CYS A 96 -7.87 -12.01 11.28
N VAL A 97 -7.28 -13.06 11.86
CA VAL A 97 -6.00 -13.62 11.42
C VAL A 97 -6.26 -14.94 10.69
N PRO A 98 -5.88 -15.03 9.39
CA PRO A 98 -6.07 -16.24 8.60
C PRO A 98 -5.45 -17.47 9.26
N SER A 99 -6.15 -18.59 9.17
CA SER A 99 -5.75 -19.85 9.78
C SER A 99 -6.16 -21.01 8.88
N SER A 100 -5.39 -22.11 8.87
CA SER A 100 -5.74 -23.33 8.13
C SER A 100 -6.96 -24.08 8.71
N VAL A 101 -7.49 -23.62 9.85
CA VAL A 101 -8.65 -24.20 10.55
C VAL A 101 -9.72 -23.12 10.70
N ASN A 102 -10.98 -23.47 10.43
CA ASN A 102 -12.17 -22.62 10.65
C ASN A 102 -12.75 -22.91 12.05
N PRO A 103 -13.08 -21.90 12.89
CA PRO A 103 -13.02 -20.44 12.67
C PRO A 103 -11.60 -19.86 12.61
N PRO A 104 -11.41 -18.70 11.95
CA PRO A 104 -10.13 -17.99 11.96
C PRO A 104 -9.74 -17.59 13.39
N LYS A 105 -8.47 -17.22 13.57
CA LYS A 105 -8.03 -16.67 14.85
C LYS A 105 -8.49 -15.22 14.95
N CYS A 106 -9.46 -14.98 15.82
CA CYS A 106 -9.86 -13.63 16.19
C CYS A 106 -8.98 -13.15 17.33
N VAL A 107 -8.14 -12.17 17.04
CA VAL A 107 -7.32 -11.52 18.05
C VAL A 107 -7.93 -10.17 18.35
N LYS A 108 -8.11 -9.85 19.62
CA LYS A 108 -8.41 -8.46 20.00
C LYS A 108 -7.36 -7.59 19.34
N SER A 109 -7.81 -6.54 18.67
CA SER A 109 -7.02 -5.35 18.45
C SER A 109 -6.65 -4.80 19.84
N ARG A 110 -5.59 -5.40 20.42
CA ARG A 110 -4.57 -4.53 21.01
C ARG A 110 -4.30 -3.53 19.90
N PRO A 111 -4.43 -2.21 20.14
CA PRO A 111 -4.16 -1.23 19.09
C PRO A 111 -2.84 -1.72 18.49
N PRO A 112 -2.85 -2.16 17.23
CA PRO A 112 -1.63 -2.70 16.66
C PRO A 112 -0.61 -1.61 16.90
N ALA A 113 0.60 -1.98 17.35
CA ALA A 113 1.80 -1.24 17.05
C ALA A 113 1.54 -0.59 15.70
N SER A 114 1.28 0.73 15.70
CA SER A 114 0.45 1.40 14.69
C SER A 114 0.73 0.79 13.35
N VAL A 115 -0.27 0.14 12.71
CA VAL A 115 -0.12 -0.29 11.31
C VAL A 115 0.49 0.93 10.64
N HIS A 116 1.76 0.83 10.24
CA HIS A 116 2.43 1.89 9.53
C HIS A 116 1.61 2.03 8.26
N ARG A 117 0.59 2.90 8.30
CA ARG A 117 -0.26 3.13 7.16
C ARG A 117 0.66 3.83 6.18
N LEU A 118 1.19 3.04 5.26
CA LEU A 118 2.10 3.54 4.26
C LEU A 118 1.41 4.69 3.53
N SER A 119 2.17 5.72 3.18
CA SER A 119 1.67 6.75 2.29
C SER A 119 1.45 6.15 0.90
N ASP A 120 0.62 6.78 0.08
CA ASP A 120 0.50 6.38 -1.33
C ASP A 120 1.83 6.48 -2.08
N GLN A 121 2.69 7.40 -1.67
CA GLN A 121 4.06 7.52 -2.20
C GLN A 121 4.93 6.33 -1.83
N GLN A 122 4.90 5.89 -0.57
CA GLN A 122 5.64 4.69 -0.15
C GLN A 122 5.07 3.44 -0.82
N ARG A 123 3.74 3.32 -0.96
CA ARG A 123 3.12 2.24 -1.74
C ARG A 123 3.59 2.24 -3.20
N ALA A 124 3.74 3.41 -3.82
CA ALA A 124 4.24 3.50 -5.19
C ALA A 124 5.70 3.04 -5.31
N LEU A 125 6.55 3.39 -4.34
CA LEU A 125 7.92 2.89 -4.27
C LEU A 125 7.96 1.36 -4.09
N ASP A 126 7.19 0.83 -3.13
CA ASP A 126 7.13 -0.61 -2.87
C ASP A 126 6.59 -1.37 -4.11
N SER A 127 5.56 -0.83 -4.77
CA SER A 127 5.01 -1.40 -6.01
C SER A 127 6.02 -1.39 -7.15
N TYR A 128 6.85 -0.34 -7.25
CA TYR A 128 7.94 -0.30 -8.24
C TYR A 128 8.98 -1.39 -7.95
N CYS A 129 9.38 -1.54 -6.69
CA CYS A 129 10.30 -2.58 -6.27
C CYS A 129 9.80 -3.99 -6.57
N GLN A 130 8.52 -4.28 -6.28
CA GLN A 130 7.93 -5.57 -6.63
C GLN A 130 7.95 -5.79 -8.15
N THR A 131 7.49 -4.82 -8.93
CA THR A 131 7.41 -4.96 -10.40
C THR A 131 8.79 -5.16 -11.02
N LEU A 132 9.78 -4.39 -10.58
CA LEU A 132 11.16 -4.47 -11.04
C LEU A 132 11.77 -5.84 -10.76
N THR A 133 11.61 -6.33 -9.52
CA THR A 133 12.22 -7.59 -9.09
C THR A 133 11.54 -8.79 -9.73
N ASP A 134 10.22 -8.77 -9.88
CA ASP A 134 9.47 -9.76 -10.66
C ASP A 134 9.97 -9.81 -12.11
N GLN A 135 10.24 -8.66 -12.74
CA GLN A 135 10.79 -8.60 -14.09
C GLN A 135 12.22 -9.16 -14.15
N LEU A 136 13.10 -8.75 -13.23
CA LEU A 136 14.48 -9.26 -13.18
C LEU A 136 14.52 -10.79 -12.96
N CYS A 137 13.58 -11.32 -12.18
CA CYS A 137 13.42 -12.76 -11.97
C CYS A 137 12.96 -13.48 -13.25
N ARG A 138 11.98 -12.93 -13.98
CA ARG A 138 11.55 -13.48 -15.28
C ARG A 138 12.65 -13.46 -16.33
N GLU A 139 13.52 -12.45 -16.30
CA GLU A 139 14.67 -12.32 -17.20
C GLU A 139 15.88 -13.14 -16.76
N GLY A 140 15.82 -13.84 -15.62
CA GLY A 140 16.92 -14.62 -15.05
C GLY A 140 18.10 -13.79 -14.54
N LYS A 141 17.95 -12.46 -14.47
CA LYS A 141 18.96 -11.52 -13.93
C LYS A 141 18.98 -11.52 -12.41
N GLN A 142 17.83 -11.80 -11.79
CA GLN A 142 17.71 -12.08 -10.37
C GLN A 142 17.35 -13.56 -10.19
N THR A 143 18.14 -14.29 -9.41
CA THR A 143 17.93 -15.74 -9.17
C THR A 143 17.61 -16.07 -7.72
N LYS A 144 17.74 -15.10 -6.82
CA LYS A 144 17.47 -15.24 -5.38
C LYS A 144 16.26 -14.40 -4.99
N ASN A 145 15.49 -14.88 -4.02
CA ASN A 145 14.36 -14.16 -3.41
C ASN A 145 13.31 -13.71 -4.46
N CYS A 146 13.22 -14.46 -5.56
CA CYS A 146 12.20 -14.25 -6.57
C CYS A 146 10.83 -14.57 -5.99
N TYR A 147 9.84 -13.74 -6.33
CA TYR A 147 8.46 -13.87 -5.87
C TYR A 147 8.27 -13.67 -4.36
N GLU A 148 9.30 -13.21 -3.64
CA GLU A 148 9.12 -12.65 -2.30
C GLU A 148 8.47 -11.26 -2.37
N LEU A 149 8.07 -10.73 -1.22
CA LEU A 149 7.65 -9.34 -1.10
C LEU A 149 8.88 -8.43 -1.13
N TRP A 150 8.91 -7.50 -2.08
CA TRP A 150 9.96 -6.48 -2.20
C TRP A 150 9.42 -5.10 -1.84
N VAL A 151 10.14 -4.39 -0.98
CA VAL A 151 9.77 -3.07 -0.46
C VAL A 151 10.91 -2.08 -0.65
N ALA A 152 10.58 -0.80 -0.76
CA ALA A 152 11.56 0.26 -0.86
C ALA A 152 11.90 0.81 0.52
N ARG A 153 13.18 0.99 0.79
CA ARG A 153 13.68 1.74 1.96
C ARG A 153 14.79 2.67 1.52
N ARG A 154 14.95 3.77 2.26
CA ARG A 154 16.14 4.61 2.17
C ARG A 154 17.03 4.30 3.36
N ASP A 155 18.21 3.75 3.07
CA ASP A 155 19.19 3.40 4.08
C ASP A 155 20.60 3.52 3.51
N ALA A 156 21.61 3.56 4.37
CA ALA A 156 23.00 3.49 3.96
C ALA A 156 23.30 2.07 3.45
N SER A 157 23.87 1.96 2.26
CA SER A 157 24.30 0.70 1.69
C SER A 157 25.53 0.12 2.41
N GLN A 158 26.39 0.97 2.96
CA GLN A 158 27.56 0.58 3.75
C GLN A 158 27.86 1.64 4.81
N GLU A 159 28.65 1.27 5.83
CA GLU A 159 29.15 2.21 6.82
C GLU A 159 29.97 3.32 6.14
N GLY A 160 29.54 4.57 6.28
CA GLY A 160 30.18 5.74 5.65
C GLY A 160 29.63 6.13 4.27
N GLU A 161 28.69 5.37 3.69
CA GLU A 161 28.01 5.76 2.45
C GLU A 161 26.74 6.59 2.73
N PRO A 162 26.39 7.55 1.84
CA PRO A 162 25.17 8.32 2.00
C PRO A 162 23.93 7.42 1.79
N PRO A 163 22.86 7.59 2.58
CA PRO A 163 21.67 6.78 2.42
C PRO A 163 21.00 6.95 1.04
N ALA A 164 20.57 5.86 0.44
CA ALA A 164 19.96 5.84 -0.89
C ALA A 164 18.70 4.98 -0.91
N TRP A 165 17.79 5.28 -1.85
CA TRP A 165 16.61 4.45 -2.08
C TRP A 165 17.01 3.16 -2.78
N ALA A 166 16.62 2.03 -2.22
CA ALA A 166 16.81 0.72 -2.82
C ALA A 166 15.65 -0.21 -2.51
N CYS A 167 15.51 -1.25 -3.34
CA CYS A 167 14.54 -2.31 -3.16
C CYS A 167 15.15 -3.45 -2.34
N TYR A 168 14.46 -3.86 -1.28
CA TYR A 168 14.89 -4.94 -0.39
C TYR A 168 13.81 -6.03 -0.33
N PRO A 169 14.19 -7.31 -0.29
CA PRO A 169 13.26 -8.37 0.08
C PRO A 169 12.89 -8.19 1.55
N ALA A 170 11.59 -8.21 1.86
CA ALA A 170 11.09 -7.93 3.20
C ALA A 170 11.65 -8.90 4.25
N SER A 171 12.00 -10.12 3.84
CA SER A 171 12.63 -11.17 4.68
C SER A 171 14.02 -10.78 5.21
N PHE A 172 14.71 -9.83 4.57
CA PHE A 172 16.04 -9.34 4.96
C PHE A 172 16.02 -8.04 5.76
N LEU A 173 14.82 -7.52 6.04
CA LEU A 173 14.66 -6.37 6.92
C LEU A 173 14.60 -6.84 8.38
N ASP A 174 15.34 -6.16 9.24
CA ASP A 174 15.16 -6.18 10.68
C ASP A 174 14.08 -5.20 11.08
N LEU A 175 12.94 -5.74 11.50
CA LEU A 175 11.81 -4.94 11.96
C LEU A 175 12.05 -4.31 13.34
N SER A 176 13.07 -4.73 14.10
CA SER A 176 13.46 -4.03 15.33
C SER A 176 14.31 -2.79 15.07
N ASP A 177 14.90 -2.67 13.88
CA ASP A 177 15.69 -1.51 13.48
C ASP A 177 14.89 -0.57 12.57
N MET A 178 15.36 0.68 12.49
CA MET A 178 14.70 1.76 11.78
C MET A 178 15.46 2.13 10.52
N SER A 179 14.74 2.17 9.41
CA SER A 179 15.18 2.78 8.16
C SER A 179 14.30 3.99 7.83
N THR A 180 14.43 4.52 6.60
CA THR A 180 13.68 5.68 6.17
C THR A 180 12.61 5.33 5.13
N CYS A 181 11.39 5.85 5.35
CA CYS A 181 10.24 5.79 4.45
C CYS A 181 9.77 7.21 4.07
N LEU A 182 8.70 7.31 3.28
CA LEU A 182 8.07 8.59 2.90
C LEU A 182 6.67 8.78 3.50
N ASP A 183 6.37 10.03 3.87
CA ASP A 183 5.08 10.43 4.44
C ASP A 183 4.01 10.81 3.41
N GLY A 184 4.32 10.76 2.11
CA GLY A 184 3.41 11.18 1.04
C GLY A 184 3.64 12.62 0.59
N CYS A 185 4.49 13.37 1.28
CA CYS A 185 4.93 14.71 0.88
C CYS A 185 6.43 14.79 0.61
N SER A 186 7.03 13.66 0.21
CA SER A 186 8.48 13.49 0.03
C SER A 186 9.30 13.80 1.28
N ASN A 187 8.68 13.91 2.47
CA ASN A 187 9.45 14.03 3.70
C ASN A 187 9.87 12.63 4.14
N GLN A 188 11.14 12.53 4.50
CA GLN A 188 11.75 11.32 5.03
C GLN A 188 11.30 11.14 6.48
N VAL A 189 10.72 9.99 6.78
CA VAL A 189 10.25 9.64 8.12
C VAL A 189 10.81 8.30 8.55
N PRO A 190 11.14 8.11 9.84
CA PRO A 190 11.55 6.81 10.35
C PRO A 190 10.45 5.75 10.12
N CYS A 191 10.84 4.55 9.72
CA CYS A 191 9.95 3.40 9.65
C CYS A 191 10.67 2.10 10.02
N ALA A 192 9.92 1.15 10.56
CA ALA A 192 10.47 -0.16 10.91
C ALA A 192 10.94 -0.94 9.68
N GLY A 193 12.05 -1.66 9.83
CA GLY A 193 12.62 -2.51 8.79
C GLY A 193 13.89 -1.93 8.20
N ALA A 194 15.02 -2.05 8.90
CA ALA A 194 16.35 -1.73 8.35
C ALA A 194 17.02 -2.99 7.77
N PRO A 195 17.85 -2.89 6.72
CA PRO A 195 18.53 -4.06 6.16
C PRO A 195 19.57 -4.65 7.14
N LYS A 196 19.50 -5.96 7.41
CA LYS A 196 20.38 -6.64 8.40
C LYS A 196 21.87 -6.66 8.05
N SER A 197 22.21 -6.65 6.76
CA SER A 197 23.58 -6.60 6.22
C SER A 197 23.52 -6.51 4.69
N PHE A 198 24.37 -5.69 4.08
CA PHE A 198 24.48 -5.50 2.62
C PHE A 198 25.82 -6.08 2.12
N PRO A 199 25.92 -6.79 0.95
CA PRO A 199 25.61 -6.24 -0.38
C PRO A 199 24.82 -7.10 -1.40
N ASP A 200 24.42 -8.33 -1.08
CA ASP A 200 23.98 -9.26 -2.14
C ASP A 200 22.47 -9.19 -2.51
N PHE A 201 21.67 -8.33 -1.86
CA PHE A 201 20.21 -8.50 -1.85
C PHE A 201 19.37 -7.24 -2.13
N CYS A 202 19.95 -6.11 -2.54
CA CYS A 202 19.17 -4.93 -2.90
C CYS A 202 19.34 -4.57 -4.37
N VAL A 203 18.28 -3.98 -4.93
CA VAL A 203 18.29 -3.47 -6.29
C VAL A 203 18.16 -1.95 -6.23
N MET A 204 19.21 -1.26 -6.67
CA MET A 204 19.21 0.19 -6.77
C MET A 204 18.73 0.61 -8.16
N GLN A 205 17.83 1.58 -8.22
CA GLN A 205 17.32 2.13 -9.47
C GLN A 205 17.04 3.63 -9.36
N PRO A 206 17.38 4.44 -10.38
CA PRO A 206 17.15 5.89 -10.36
C PRO A 206 15.66 6.27 -10.30
N GLU A 207 14.75 5.43 -10.80
CA GLU A 207 13.31 5.67 -10.79
C GLU A 207 12.73 5.75 -9.37
N LEU A 208 13.35 5.06 -8.39
CA LEU A 208 12.94 5.18 -6.99
C LEU A 208 13.08 6.62 -6.51
N LYS A 209 14.17 7.31 -6.90
CA LYS A 209 14.36 8.73 -6.58
C LYS A 209 13.29 9.59 -7.24
N ALA A 210 12.93 9.31 -8.50
CA ALA A 210 11.90 10.05 -9.20
C ALA A 210 10.51 9.91 -8.54
N ILE A 211 10.15 8.72 -8.06
CA ILE A 211 8.90 8.50 -7.30
C ILE A 211 8.97 9.20 -5.94
N ALA A 212 10.12 9.11 -5.25
CA ALA A 212 10.35 9.71 -3.95
C ALA A 212 10.28 11.25 -3.98
N GLU A 213 10.70 11.88 -5.07
CA GLU A 213 10.70 13.34 -5.24
C GLU A 213 9.43 13.87 -5.94
N ASN A 214 8.49 12.98 -6.31
CA ASN A 214 7.29 13.38 -7.04
C ASN A 214 6.34 14.24 -6.17
N PRO A 215 6.15 15.53 -6.50
CA PRO A 215 5.35 16.44 -5.68
C PRO A 215 3.85 16.17 -5.76
N ASN A 216 3.39 15.33 -6.70
CA ASN A 216 1.98 15.05 -6.89
C ASN A 216 1.38 14.15 -5.81
N PHE A 217 2.20 13.44 -5.03
CA PHE A 217 1.72 12.70 -3.87
C PHE A 217 1.29 13.64 -2.74
N CYS A 218 1.89 14.83 -2.65
CA CYS A 218 1.62 15.73 -1.54
C CYS A 218 0.31 16.48 -1.75
N SER A 219 -0.65 16.27 -0.85
CA SER A 219 -1.86 17.09 -0.80
C SER A 219 -1.51 18.60 -0.78
N PRO A 220 -2.20 19.45 -1.56
CA PRO A 220 -2.03 20.90 -1.46
C PRO A 220 -2.28 21.44 -0.04
N PHE A 221 -3.23 20.86 0.67
CA PHE A 221 -3.56 21.21 2.05
C PHE A 221 -2.44 20.83 3.02
N GLN A 222 -1.92 19.60 2.92
CA GLN A 222 -0.80 19.16 3.74
C GLN A 222 0.50 19.91 3.40
N ARG A 223 0.70 20.24 2.12
CA ARG A 223 1.83 21.07 1.67
C ARG A 223 1.81 22.44 2.33
N ALA A 224 0.65 23.12 2.35
CA ALA A 224 0.51 24.41 3.02
C ALA A 224 0.82 24.32 4.52
N ALA A 225 0.34 23.26 5.18
CA ALA A 225 0.63 22.99 6.59
C ALA A 225 2.14 22.78 6.84
N ASN A 226 2.78 21.93 6.02
CA ASN A 226 4.22 21.67 6.08
C ASN A 226 5.04 22.94 5.81
N GLU A 227 4.66 23.75 4.83
CA GLU A 227 5.34 25.02 4.51
C GLU A 227 5.25 26.03 5.66
N TYR A 228 4.12 26.11 6.35
CA TYR A 228 3.98 26.91 7.56
C TYR A 228 4.99 26.45 8.63
N CYS A 229 5.05 25.15 8.90
CA CYS A 229 6.00 24.59 9.87
C CYS A 229 7.45 24.82 9.45
N LYS A 230 7.76 24.69 8.16
CA LYS A 230 9.10 24.94 7.63
C LYS A 230 9.56 26.38 7.84
N LYS A 231 8.66 27.35 7.65
CA LYS A 231 8.93 28.77 7.90
C LYS A 231 9.12 29.07 9.40
N LYS A 232 8.41 28.36 10.27
CA LYS A 232 8.42 28.60 11.71
C LYS A 232 9.60 27.95 12.44
N GLN A 233 9.92 26.70 12.10
CA GLN A 233 10.88 25.87 12.84
C GLN A 233 12.12 25.45 12.01
N GLY A 234 12.08 25.58 10.68
CA GLY A 234 13.18 25.24 9.78
C GLY A 234 12.83 24.19 8.72
N ALA A 235 13.70 23.99 7.72
CA ALA A 235 13.39 23.20 6.51
C ALA A 235 13.01 21.73 6.75
N ALA A 236 13.38 21.16 7.90
CA ALA A 236 13.13 19.77 8.27
C ALA A 236 11.87 19.57 9.13
N SER A 237 10.91 20.51 9.15
CA SER A 237 9.68 20.39 9.93
C SER A 237 8.46 19.99 9.11
N VAL A 238 7.57 19.19 9.70
CA VAL A 238 6.30 18.73 9.12
C VAL A 238 5.12 19.06 10.05
N ALA A 239 3.96 19.26 9.46
CA ALA A 239 2.71 19.44 10.19
C ALA A 239 2.01 18.10 10.43
N ARG A 240 1.46 17.91 11.64
CA ARG A 240 0.55 16.80 11.94
C ARG A 240 -0.65 17.30 12.74
N ARG A 241 -1.77 16.62 12.55
CA ARG A 241 -3.04 16.85 13.24
C ARG A 241 -3.25 15.81 14.33
N HIS A 242 -3.73 16.24 15.48
CA HIS A 242 -4.14 15.36 16.55
C HIS A 242 -5.43 14.62 16.16
N THR A 243 -5.48 13.32 16.38
CA THR A 243 -6.55 12.44 15.89
C THR A 243 -7.88 12.61 16.62
N LYS A 244 -7.90 13.28 17.79
CA LYS A 244 -9.10 13.45 18.62
C LYS A 244 -9.54 14.89 18.82
N SER A 245 -8.59 15.82 18.93
CA SER A 245 -8.88 17.22 19.28
C SER A 245 -8.84 18.16 18.08
N ASP A 246 -8.50 17.66 16.89
CA ASP A 246 -8.33 18.45 15.67
C ASP A 246 -7.25 19.53 15.70
N ASP A 247 -6.48 19.57 16.79
CA ASP A 247 -5.33 20.46 16.94
C ASP A 247 -4.24 20.12 15.93
N TRP A 248 -3.49 21.12 15.51
CA TRP A 248 -2.33 20.96 14.64
C TRP A 248 -1.06 21.35 15.37
N ALA A 249 0.05 20.71 15.04
CA ALA A 249 1.37 21.07 15.55
C ALA A 249 2.46 20.77 14.52
N CYS A 250 3.62 21.38 14.73
CA CYS A 250 4.82 21.19 13.93
C CYS A 250 5.80 20.26 14.65
N PHE A 251 6.37 19.31 13.90
CA PHE A 251 7.29 18.29 14.38
C PHE A 251 8.54 18.27 13.48
N PRO A 252 9.73 17.94 14.01
CA PRO A 252 10.86 17.53 13.18
C PRO A 252 10.50 16.30 12.34
N ALA A 253 10.92 16.27 11.07
CA ALA A 253 10.57 15.19 10.13
C ALA A 253 11.29 13.86 10.44
N ASP A 254 12.48 13.96 11.01
CA ASP A 254 13.30 12.84 11.48
C ASP A 254 12.84 12.28 12.83
N GLU A 255 11.91 12.95 13.51
CA GLU A 255 11.29 12.47 14.73
C GLU A 255 9.88 11.94 14.46
N LEU A 256 9.55 10.81 15.08
CA LEU A 256 8.19 10.29 15.03
C LEU A 256 7.30 11.15 15.94
N PRO A 257 6.18 11.73 15.44
CA PRO A 257 5.22 12.38 16.30
C PRO A 257 4.70 11.42 17.40
N PRO A 258 4.39 11.95 18.60
CA PRO A 258 3.81 11.15 19.68
C PRO A 258 2.51 10.46 19.25
N PRO A 259 2.14 9.34 19.88
CA PRO A 259 0.85 8.69 19.64
C PRO A 259 -0.30 9.68 19.72
N GLY A 260 -1.17 9.67 18.70
CA GLY A 260 -2.27 10.63 18.57
C GLY A 260 -1.98 11.82 17.65
N TRP A 261 -0.73 12.11 17.29
CA TRP A 261 -0.35 13.17 16.34
C TRP A 261 -0.02 12.61 14.95
N THR A 262 -0.87 11.71 14.45
CA THR A 262 -0.67 11.01 13.15
C THR A 262 -1.62 11.48 12.05
N GLY A 263 -2.47 12.47 12.34
CA GLY A 263 -3.37 13.05 11.38
C GLY A 263 -2.66 13.96 10.38
N CYS A 264 -3.28 14.11 9.21
CA CYS A 264 -2.86 15.01 8.15
C CYS A 264 -4.08 15.45 7.33
N ALA A 265 -3.85 16.28 6.31
CA ALA A 265 -4.89 16.71 5.39
C ALA A 265 -4.75 15.94 4.06
N ASP A 266 -5.83 15.27 3.62
CA ASP A 266 -5.89 14.73 2.27
C ASP A 266 -6.01 15.85 1.22
N ASN A 267 -6.06 15.49 -0.06
CA ASN A 267 -6.14 16.48 -1.14
C ASN A 267 -7.50 17.15 -1.27
N CYS A 268 -8.53 16.72 -0.52
CA CYS A 268 -9.80 17.44 -0.34
C CYS A 268 -9.81 18.35 0.90
N GLY A 269 -8.74 18.36 1.70
CA GLY A 269 -8.66 19.10 2.96
C GLY A 269 -9.32 18.40 4.14
N ASN A 270 -9.75 17.14 3.97
CA ASN A 270 -10.32 16.33 5.04
C ASN A 270 -9.21 15.71 5.88
N PHE A 271 -9.59 15.25 7.07
CA PHE A 271 -8.71 14.46 7.91
C PHE A 271 -8.32 13.15 7.24
N SER A 272 -7.03 12.84 7.23
CA SER A 272 -6.49 11.53 6.86
C SER A 272 -5.40 11.12 7.84
N PHE A 273 -5.04 9.84 7.82
CA PHE A 273 -3.90 9.32 8.58
C PHE A 273 -2.65 9.33 7.70
N CYS A 274 -1.56 9.90 8.21
CA CYS A 274 -0.26 9.89 7.55
C CYS A 274 0.73 8.94 8.25
N THR A 275 1.73 8.49 7.48
CA THR A 275 2.86 7.73 8.01
C THR A 275 3.59 8.55 9.08
N GLY A 276 3.97 7.91 10.19
CA GLY A 276 4.87 8.54 11.16
C GLY A 276 4.61 8.20 12.63
N SER A 277 4.00 7.07 12.99
CA SER A 277 4.05 6.61 14.38
C SER A 277 4.54 5.19 14.44
N LEU A 278 5.40 4.92 15.42
CA LEU A 278 5.57 3.62 16.03
C LEU A 278 4.75 3.65 17.30
N ALA A 279 3.70 2.85 17.41
CA ALA A 279 3.22 2.49 18.73
C ALA A 279 4.15 1.38 19.27
N GLU A 280 4.82 1.69 20.39
CA GLU A 280 5.43 0.75 21.35
C GLU A 280 6.81 0.13 21.09
N VAL A 281 7.86 0.90 20.76
CA VAL A 281 9.26 0.40 20.96
C VAL A 281 10.15 1.32 21.81
N VAL A 282 9.75 2.55 22.09
CA VAL A 282 10.42 3.36 23.11
C VAL A 282 9.44 3.54 24.26
N SER A 283 9.88 3.14 25.45
CA SER A 283 9.20 3.36 26.73
C SER A 283 8.33 4.61 26.69
N ALA A 284 7.12 4.52 27.22
CA ALA A 284 6.23 5.64 27.48
C ALA A 284 6.93 6.76 28.27
N ALA A 285 7.75 7.55 27.61
CA ALA A 285 7.86 8.96 27.89
C ALA A 285 6.62 9.53 27.22
N THR A 286 5.57 9.75 28.01
CA THR A 286 4.64 10.85 27.75
C THR A 286 5.48 12.02 27.26
N ALA A 287 5.45 12.34 25.96
CA ALA A 287 6.13 13.53 25.46
C ALA A 287 5.46 14.72 26.17
N PRO A 288 6.11 15.39 27.12
CA PRO A 288 5.49 16.49 27.84
C PRO A 288 5.38 17.67 26.87
N GLY A 289 4.18 18.24 26.73
CA GLY A 289 4.04 19.63 26.25
C GLY A 289 4.06 19.90 24.74
N VAL A 290 3.54 19.02 23.89
CA VAL A 290 3.22 19.42 22.49
C VAL A 290 2.19 20.56 22.54
N GLN A 291 2.59 21.75 22.11
CA GLN A 291 1.72 22.93 22.07
C GLN A 291 0.98 22.98 20.73
N PRO A 292 -0.36 22.95 20.72
CA PRO A 292 -1.14 23.23 19.52
C PRO A 292 -0.75 24.57 18.90
N ASP A 293 -0.68 24.57 17.57
CA ASP A 293 -0.37 25.72 16.76
C ASP A 293 -1.54 26.03 15.82
N PRO A 294 -2.42 26.98 16.18
CA PRO A 294 -3.55 27.34 15.36
C PRO A 294 -3.14 27.96 14.01
N GLY A 295 -1.89 28.42 13.86
CA GLY A 295 -1.37 28.94 12.59
C GLY A 295 -1.32 27.88 11.51
N VAL A 296 -1.09 26.61 11.86
CA VAL A 296 -1.09 25.49 10.92
C VAL A 296 -2.50 25.26 10.38
N ALA A 297 -3.53 25.30 11.24
CA ALA A 297 -4.92 25.16 10.82
C ALA A 297 -5.35 26.30 9.90
N THR A 298 -4.90 27.53 10.17
CA THR A 298 -5.10 28.69 9.29
C THR A 298 -4.46 28.49 7.92
N ALA A 299 -3.23 27.94 7.88
CA ALA A 299 -2.55 27.63 6.62
C ALA A 299 -3.31 26.59 5.79
N VAL A 300 -3.83 25.52 6.41
CA VAL A 300 -4.67 24.52 5.75
C VAL A 300 -5.93 25.14 5.17
N LYS A 301 -6.65 25.95 5.96
CA LYS A 301 -7.90 26.61 5.53
C LYS A 301 -7.69 27.66 4.44
N SER A 302 -6.47 28.16 4.27
CA SER A 302 -6.14 29.15 3.23
C SER A 302 -6.04 28.54 1.82
N VAL A 303 -5.94 27.21 1.73
CA VAL A 303 -5.91 26.50 0.45
C VAL A 303 -7.30 26.53 -0.16
N PRO A 304 -7.47 27.02 -1.40
CA PRO A 304 -8.76 27.04 -2.08
C PRO A 304 -9.37 25.65 -2.19
N ALA A 305 -10.72 25.59 -2.17
CA ALA A 305 -11.42 24.36 -2.45
C ALA A 305 -11.00 23.81 -3.83
N PRO A 306 -10.65 22.52 -3.93
CA PRO A 306 -10.12 21.95 -5.17
C PRO A 306 -11.22 21.66 -6.20
N CYS A 307 -12.47 21.58 -5.77
CA CYS A 307 -13.65 21.40 -6.61
C CYS A 307 -14.51 22.66 -6.62
N LEU A 308 -15.34 22.81 -7.66
CA LEU A 308 -16.28 23.92 -7.77
C LEU A 308 -17.39 23.81 -6.72
N GLU A 309 -18.05 24.93 -6.43
CA GLU A 309 -19.20 24.95 -5.52
C GLU A 309 -20.31 24.00 -6.01
N GLY A 310 -20.73 23.08 -5.14
CA GLY A 310 -21.72 22.05 -5.47
C GLY A 310 -21.15 20.74 -6.03
N GLU A 311 -19.85 20.65 -6.30
CA GLU A 311 -19.18 19.38 -6.63
C GLU A 311 -18.73 18.61 -5.39
N GLU A 312 -18.81 17.29 -5.43
CA GLU A 312 -18.29 16.42 -4.38
C GLU A 312 -16.81 16.11 -4.64
N CYS A 313 -15.96 16.35 -3.63
CA CYS A 313 -14.54 16.05 -3.67
C CYS A 313 -14.27 14.63 -3.15
N THR A 314 -13.68 13.77 -3.98
CA THR A 314 -13.18 12.46 -3.54
C THR A 314 -11.66 12.44 -3.56
N ALA A 315 -11.08 12.21 -2.38
CA ALA A 315 -9.64 12.20 -2.19
C ALA A 315 -8.95 11.03 -2.91
N THR A 316 -7.71 11.26 -3.33
CA THR A 316 -6.87 10.28 -4.04
C THR A 316 -5.45 10.32 -3.51
N GLY A 317 -4.69 9.24 -3.71
CA GLY A 317 -3.28 9.17 -3.30
C GLY A 317 -2.31 10.02 -4.12
N LEU A 318 -2.77 10.58 -5.25
CA LEU A 318 -2.02 11.41 -6.18
C LEU A 318 -2.93 12.53 -6.67
N ASN A 319 -2.40 13.73 -6.78
CA ASN A 319 -3.07 14.84 -7.44
C ASN A 319 -3.09 14.66 -8.97
N PRO A 320 -4.13 15.14 -9.67
CA PRO A 320 -5.34 15.76 -9.11
C PRO A 320 -6.32 14.74 -8.53
N LEU A 321 -7.14 15.21 -7.60
CA LEU A 321 -8.26 14.46 -7.03
C LEU A 321 -9.46 14.36 -7.98
N TYR A 322 -10.55 13.78 -7.49
CA TYR A 322 -11.81 13.71 -8.23
C TYR A 322 -12.86 14.71 -7.76
N CYS A 323 -13.47 15.43 -8.71
CA CYS A 323 -14.68 16.20 -8.50
C CYS A 323 -15.84 15.56 -9.29
N SER A 324 -17.01 15.36 -8.66
CA SER A 324 -18.12 14.56 -9.19
C SER A 324 -18.58 14.91 -10.62
N HIS A 325 -18.52 16.18 -11.02
CA HIS A 325 -19.03 16.67 -12.31
C HIS A 325 -17.95 17.01 -13.35
N THR A 326 -16.68 17.08 -12.96
CA THR A 326 -15.55 17.38 -13.86
C THR A 326 -14.53 16.23 -13.88
N ARG A 327 -14.43 15.50 -15.01
CA ARG A 327 -13.31 14.56 -15.29
C ARG A 327 -13.03 14.42 -16.80
N PRO A 328 -11.82 13.97 -17.24
CA PRO A 328 -10.97 12.99 -16.55
C PRO A 328 -9.45 13.28 -16.42
N ASN A 329 -8.88 12.80 -15.31
CA ASN A 329 -7.69 11.95 -15.24
C ASN A 329 -6.81 11.86 -16.51
N PRO A 330 -5.54 12.27 -16.45
CA PRO A 330 -4.47 11.48 -17.01
C PRO A 330 -3.86 10.68 -15.84
N GLN A 331 -4.31 9.44 -15.65
CA GLN A 331 -3.30 8.43 -15.39
C GLN A 331 -2.36 8.59 -16.59
N PRO A 332 -1.05 8.81 -16.42
CA PRO A 332 -0.16 8.70 -17.56
C PRO A 332 -0.50 7.36 -18.22
N LYS A 333 -0.73 7.36 -19.54
CA LYS A 333 -0.82 6.11 -20.29
C LYS A 333 0.31 5.22 -19.75
N PRO A 334 0.08 3.94 -19.43
CA PRO A 334 1.20 3.03 -19.21
C PRO A 334 2.18 3.29 -20.34
N LEU A 335 3.42 3.62 -19.98
CA LEU A 335 4.45 3.99 -20.96
C LEU A 335 4.38 2.95 -22.07
N PRO A 336 4.18 3.35 -23.34
CA PRO A 336 4.17 2.40 -24.43
C PRO A 336 5.43 1.54 -24.31
N ASN A 337 5.30 0.23 -24.49
CA ASN A 337 6.42 -0.73 -24.42
C ASN A 337 7.67 -0.28 -25.20
N ALA A 338 7.51 0.59 -26.19
CA ALA A 338 8.58 1.23 -26.93
C ALA A 338 9.49 2.16 -26.10
N VAL A 339 8.94 2.92 -25.13
CA VAL A 339 9.73 3.83 -24.28
C VAL A 339 10.52 3.05 -23.22
N LEU A 340 9.95 1.95 -22.71
CA LEU A 340 10.69 0.98 -21.87
C LEU A 340 11.81 0.29 -22.66
N ARG A 341 11.60 0.01 -23.94
CA ARG A 341 12.63 -0.57 -24.83
C ARG A 341 13.73 0.41 -25.25
N GLU A 342 13.47 1.71 -25.27
CA GLU A 342 14.50 2.74 -25.53
C GLU A 342 15.33 3.06 -24.29
N ALA A 343 14.73 3.00 -23.09
CA ALA A 343 15.45 3.15 -21.82
C ALA A 343 16.31 1.92 -21.47
N LEU A 344 15.88 0.73 -21.89
CA LEU A 344 16.69 -0.48 -21.91
C LEU A 344 17.57 -0.47 -23.16
N GLY A 345 18.69 0.27 -23.12
CA GLY A 345 19.64 0.38 -24.23
C GLY A 345 20.05 -0.97 -24.85
N CYS A 346 19.24 -1.45 -25.79
CA CYS A 346 19.59 -2.49 -26.75
C CYS A 346 20.23 -1.81 -27.95
N GLY A 347 21.41 -1.22 -27.73
CA GLY A 347 22.36 -0.92 -28.79
C GLY A 347 23.14 -2.19 -29.08
N GLY A 348 22.84 -2.84 -30.20
CA GLY A 348 23.50 -4.06 -30.62
C GLY A 348 25.02 -3.92 -30.75
N MET A 349 25.73 -4.91 -30.23
CA MET A 349 27.04 -5.27 -30.79
C MET A 349 26.78 -5.96 -32.13
N GLN A 350 26.98 -5.21 -33.22
CA GLN A 350 27.23 -5.80 -34.53
C GLN A 350 28.67 -6.31 -34.56
N GLN A 351 28.79 -7.62 -34.83
CA GLN A 351 29.89 -8.41 -35.41
C GLN A 351 31.32 -8.16 -34.92
#